data_AF-A0A9X0CL04-F1
#
_entry.id   AF-A0A9X0CL04-F1
#
_cell.length_a   1.000
_cell.length_b   1.000
_cell.length_c   1.000
_cell.angle_alpha   90.00
_cell.angle_beta   90.00
_cell.angle_gamma   90.00
#
_symmetry.space_group_name_H-M   'P 1'
#
loop_
_entity.id
_entity.type
_entity.pdbx_description
1 polymer ?
#
loop_
_entity_poly.entity_id
_entity_poly.type
_entity_poly.pdbx_seq_one_letter_code
_entity_poly.pdbx_strand_id
1 'polypeptide(L)'
;MSGETSLVFQTRERNPSFLEIQLASEINKDGGSVMLLLCLGTFYSTASADHDLHSEYAHHVVLDPTEKMNLYWTVDWDAKTVSFAVEAETTGWVEFGFSNGSGQMIGSDVVIGWVKDNKGYLQDRFVTSASIPPIDKQQDYELTGSEENGGKTVLKFKRKFDTCDPQDKKLEKGAINVVYAYGTEDPVSPMNMKKEVDKGSKSVLLLNKMDRRNVDKTGWTEFAVTANVTIPANDTTYWCTLVKVPKLESKHHITAFAPIIKAGNEDLVHHYVVFGCYDNFTENDFRGGVNCLAKPEMFTNCQYSDIIAAWAKGSELEPFYLPQHVGVPIGGNDSPTSFLLEVAYENPTNIKGRQDSSGVNLFYTDKLRTYDSAIVSTGVDINDWQIIPPKQKNWISTGYCMHQCTEDMLKSTSLSGGGINVFAAIIHFHSTGIFIR
;
A
#
# COMPACT_ATOMS: atom_id res chain seq x y z
N MET A 1 17.38 -6.74 10.51
CA MET A 1 17.18 -7.39 11.83
C MET A 1 16.09 -6.61 12.55
N SER A 2 14.85 -7.05 12.37
CA SER A 2 13.56 -6.57 12.83
C SER A 2 12.52 -7.58 12.30
N GLY A 3 11.77 -8.24 13.17
CA GLY A 3 10.73 -9.19 12.82
C GLY A 3 9.56 -8.87 13.72
N GLU A 4 8.87 -7.78 13.39
CA GLU A 4 7.89 -7.12 14.23
C GLU A 4 6.60 -6.93 13.46
N THR A 5 5.48 -7.44 13.97
CA THR A 5 4.19 -7.13 13.35
C THR A 5 3.68 -5.85 13.99
N SER A 6 3.67 -4.77 13.22
CA SER A 6 3.14 -3.47 13.67
C SER A 6 1.68 -3.35 13.25
N LEU A 7 0.78 -3.15 14.22
CA LEU A 7 -0.67 -2.98 14.00
C LEU A 7 -1.06 -1.51 14.19
N VAL A 8 -2.03 -1.00 13.44
CA VAL A 8 -2.54 0.38 13.57
C VAL A 8 -3.94 0.39 14.17
N PHE A 9 -4.17 1.24 15.18
CA PHE A 9 -5.37 1.20 16.05
C PHE A 9 -6.22 2.48 16.00
N GLN A 10 -7.48 2.38 16.43
CA GLN A 10 -8.47 3.46 16.53
C GLN A 10 -9.31 3.34 17.82
N THR A 11 -9.68 4.47 18.44
CA THR A 11 -10.52 4.56 19.66
C THR A 11 -12.02 4.76 19.30
N ARG A 12 -12.98 4.69 20.26
CA ARG A 12 -14.45 4.79 19.99
C ARG A 12 -15.14 5.78 20.94
N GLU A 13 -16.20 6.46 20.48
CA GLU A 13 -17.30 7.06 21.28
C GLU A 13 -18.67 6.80 20.60
N ARG A 14 -19.79 6.75 21.34
CA ARG A 14 -21.17 6.81 20.78
C ARG A 14 -22.23 7.45 21.72
N ASN A 15 -22.78 8.60 21.27
CA ASN A 15 -24.18 8.99 20.90
C ASN A 15 -25.44 8.42 21.63
N PRO A 16 -26.63 9.10 21.64
CA PRO A 16 -27.26 9.81 20.48
C PRO A 16 -28.14 11.07 20.75
N SER A 17 -28.45 11.86 19.70
CA SER A 17 -29.78 12.50 19.53
C SER A 17 -30.07 12.84 18.05
N PHE A 18 -31.32 12.65 17.64
CA PHE A 18 -31.87 12.79 16.28
C PHE A 18 -31.95 14.24 15.80
N LEU A 19 -31.84 14.45 14.47
CA LEU A 19 -32.50 15.57 13.79
C LEU A 19 -32.97 15.11 12.39
N GLU A 20 -34.29 15.09 12.19
CA GLU A 20 -34.92 15.09 10.86
C GLU A 20 -34.65 16.44 10.18
N ILE A 21 -34.29 16.43 8.90
CA ILE A 21 -34.34 17.65 8.06
C ILE A 21 -35.28 17.38 6.89
N GLN A 22 -36.36 18.16 6.90
CA GLN A 22 -37.42 18.23 5.92
C GLN A 22 -36.95 19.11 4.75
N LEU A 23 -37.03 18.60 3.52
CA LEU A 23 -36.76 19.36 2.30
C LEU A 23 -37.84 20.44 2.10
N ALA A 24 -37.46 21.70 2.22
CA ALA A 24 -38.26 22.83 1.77
C ALA A 24 -37.73 23.34 0.43
N SER A 25 -38.52 23.18 -0.64
CA SER A 25 -38.28 23.80 -1.95
C SER A 25 -38.83 25.23 -1.94
N GLU A 26 -37.98 26.24 -2.09
CA GLU A 26 -38.43 27.58 -2.45
C GLU A 26 -38.35 27.77 -3.98
N ILE A 27 -39.54 27.83 -4.58
CA ILE A 27 -39.79 28.36 -5.91
C ILE A 27 -39.83 29.88 -5.75
N ASN A 28 -38.96 30.60 -6.46
CA ASN A 28 -39.19 32.02 -6.71
C ASN A 28 -39.27 32.30 -8.20
N LYS A 29 -40.45 32.80 -8.58
CA LYS A 29 -40.79 33.40 -9.87
C LYS A 29 -40.11 34.76 -9.92
N ASP A 30 -39.42 35.07 -11.02
CA ASP A 30 -39.69 36.30 -11.77
C ASP A 30 -38.92 36.30 -13.11
N GLY A 31 -39.62 36.76 -14.14
CA GLY A 31 -39.26 36.62 -15.54
C GLY A 31 -38.23 37.61 -16.05
N GLY A 32 -37.58 37.21 -17.15
CA GLY A 32 -36.72 38.08 -17.96
C GLY A 32 -36.09 37.28 -19.10
N SER A 33 -36.76 37.24 -20.25
CA SER A 33 -36.27 36.60 -21.47
C SER A 33 -35.17 37.47 -22.10
N VAL A 34 -33.93 36.97 -22.15
CA VAL A 34 -32.84 37.55 -22.95
C VAL A 34 -32.26 36.43 -23.83
N MET A 35 -32.64 36.47 -25.10
CA MET A 35 -32.18 35.55 -26.14
C MET A 35 -30.81 36.02 -26.64
N LEU A 36 -29.74 35.42 -26.11
CA LEU A 36 -28.37 35.63 -26.58
C LEU A 36 -28.02 34.50 -27.56
N LEU A 37 -28.03 34.81 -28.86
CA LEU A 37 -27.47 33.95 -29.90
C LEU A 37 -25.95 33.86 -29.72
N LEU A 38 -25.44 32.72 -29.28
CA LEU A 38 -24.03 32.35 -29.38
C LEU A 38 -23.91 31.18 -30.35
N CYS A 39 -23.31 31.47 -31.52
CA CYS A 39 -22.91 30.47 -32.51
C CYS A 39 -21.88 29.51 -31.89
N LEU A 40 -22.31 28.31 -31.51
CA LEU A 40 -21.42 27.20 -31.22
C LEU A 40 -21.06 26.50 -32.54
N GLY A 41 -19.89 26.87 -33.09
CA GLY A 41 -19.23 26.06 -34.11
C GLY A 41 -18.80 24.74 -33.50
N THR A 42 -19.27 23.63 -34.06
CA THR A 42 -18.84 22.28 -33.70
C THR A 42 -17.43 22.03 -34.26
N PHE A 43 -16.42 22.33 -33.46
CA PHE A 43 -15.10 21.72 -33.65
C PHE A 43 -15.18 20.28 -33.14
N TYR A 44 -15.29 19.32 -34.06
CA TYR A 44 -14.95 17.93 -33.77
C TYR A 44 -13.44 17.85 -33.52
N SER A 45 -13.02 18.11 -32.28
CA SER A 45 -11.75 17.62 -31.79
C SER A 45 -11.93 16.13 -31.54
N THR A 46 -11.41 15.28 -32.44
CA THR A 46 -11.12 13.89 -32.08
C THR A 46 -9.91 13.92 -31.13
N ALA A 47 -10.14 14.31 -29.88
CA ALA A 47 -9.27 13.88 -28.81
C ALA A 47 -9.46 12.37 -28.74
N SER A 48 -8.43 11.60 -29.09
CA SER A 48 -8.34 10.24 -28.60
C SER A 48 -8.42 10.36 -27.08
N ALA A 49 -9.54 9.98 -26.49
CA ALA A 49 -9.63 9.82 -25.06
C ALA A 49 -8.69 8.65 -24.73
N ASP A 50 -7.44 8.97 -24.45
CA ASP A 50 -6.55 8.05 -23.77
C ASP A 50 -7.24 7.79 -22.43
N HIS A 51 -7.84 6.62 -22.27
CA HIS A 51 -8.63 6.29 -21.09
C HIS A 51 -7.69 6.29 -19.89
N ASP A 52 -7.78 7.32 -19.06
CA ASP A 52 -6.98 7.41 -17.84
C ASP A 52 -7.50 6.40 -16.80
N LEU A 53 -6.90 5.20 -16.80
CA LEU A 53 -7.19 4.14 -15.84
C LEU A 53 -7.01 4.59 -14.38
N HIS A 54 -6.16 5.59 -14.11
CA HIS A 54 -5.99 6.12 -12.76
C HIS A 54 -7.25 6.82 -12.24
N SER A 55 -8.05 7.42 -13.13
CA SER A 55 -9.32 8.05 -12.78
C SER A 55 -10.46 7.03 -12.61
N GLU A 56 -10.43 5.96 -13.39
CA GLU A 56 -11.46 4.91 -13.40
C GLU A 56 -11.36 4.00 -12.16
N TYR A 57 -10.14 3.68 -11.73
CA TYR A 57 -9.88 2.69 -10.68
C TYR A 57 -9.34 3.31 -9.39
N ALA A 58 -9.79 2.77 -8.26
CA ALA A 58 -9.45 3.23 -6.92
C ALA A 58 -7.97 2.96 -6.56
N HIS A 59 -7.39 1.90 -7.14
CA HIS A 59 -6.07 1.40 -6.77
C HIS A 59 -5.26 1.06 -8.00
N HIS A 60 -3.94 1.16 -7.86
CA HIS A 60 -2.95 0.86 -8.89
C HIS A 60 -1.72 0.22 -8.24
N VAL A 61 -1.07 -0.69 -8.96
CA VAL A 61 0.26 -1.20 -8.66
C VAL A 61 0.95 -1.66 -9.94
N VAL A 62 2.24 -1.37 -10.08
CA VAL A 62 3.11 -1.94 -11.11
C VAL A 62 3.42 -3.40 -10.75
N LEU A 63 3.26 -4.36 -11.66
CA LEU A 63 3.47 -5.79 -11.38
C LEU A 63 4.92 -6.24 -11.60
N ASP A 64 5.57 -5.76 -12.66
CA ASP A 64 6.91 -6.17 -13.06
C ASP A 64 7.98 -5.10 -12.76
N PRO A 65 9.25 -5.49 -12.55
CA PRO A 65 10.33 -4.54 -12.29
C PRO A 65 10.66 -3.60 -13.45
N THR A 66 10.21 -3.92 -14.67
CA THR A 66 10.45 -3.08 -15.87
C THR A 66 9.31 -2.10 -16.15
N GLU A 67 8.30 -2.07 -15.28
CA GLU A 67 7.14 -1.19 -15.33
C GLU A 67 6.26 -1.37 -16.59
N LYS A 68 6.32 -2.55 -17.19
CA LYS A 68 5.61 -2.87 -18.44
C LYS A 68 4.20 -3.40 -18.23
N MET A 69 3.86 -3.80 -17.02
CA MET A 69 2.60 -4.43 -16.68
C MET A 69 2.04 -3.80 -15.41
N ASN A 70 0.85 -3.22 -15.54
CA ASN A 70 0.18 -2.47 -14.50
C ASN A 70 -1.15 -3.14 -14.15
N LEU A 71 -1.43 -3.22 -12.85
CA LEU A 71 -2.70 -3.66 -12.31
C LEU A 71 -3.45 -2.47 -11.73
N TYR A 72 -4.71 -2.33 -12.12
CA TYR A 72 -5.64 -1.38 -11.54
C TYR A 72 -6.85 -2.13 -11.01
N TRP A 73 -7.41 -1.71 -9.87
CA TRP A 73 -8.60 -2.36 -9.35
C TRP A 73 -9.47 -1.45 -8.46
N THR A 74 -10.73 -1.83 -8.36
CA THR A 74 -11.73 -1.24 -7.46
C THR A 74 -12.52 -2.36 -6.81
N VAL A 75 -12.77 -2.24 -5.51
CA VAL A 75 -13.52 -3.22 -4.72
C VAL A 75 -14.93 -2.73 -4.47
N ASP A 76 -15.92 -3.55 -4.82
CA ASP A 76 -17.32 -3.36 -4.44
C ASP A 76 -17.65 -4.35 -3.31
N TRP A 77 -17.77 -3.82 -2.09
CA TRP A 77 -18.05 -4.61 -0.89
C TRP A 77 -19.49 -5.07 -0.79
N ASP A 78 -20.45 -4.34 -1.38
CA ASP A 78 -21.87 -4.67 -1.36
C ASP A 78 -22.15 -5.83 -2.34
N ALA A 79 -21.61 -5.72 -3.55
CA ALA A 79 -21.68 -6.77 -4.56
C ALA A 79 -20.69 -7.92 -4.31
N LYS A 80 -19.73 -7.73 -3.39
CA LYS A 80 -18.59 -8.65 -3.12
C LYS A 80 -17.84 -9.00 -4.40
N THR A 81 -17.50 -7.99 -5.18
CA THR A 81 -16.79 -8.13 -6.45
C THR A 81 -15.58 -7.21 -6.53
N VAL A 82 -14.59 -7.60 -7.32
CA VAL A 82 -13.45 -6.77 -7.68
C VAL A 82 -13.49 -6.54 -9.19
N SER A 83 -13.41 -5.29 -9.60
CA SER A 83 -13.20 -4.89 -10.99
C SER A 83 -11.73 -4.60 -11.20
N PHE A 84 -11.15 -5.19 -12.23
CA PHE A 84 -9.74 -5.10 -12.59
C PHE A 84 -9.58 -4.41 -13.95
N ALA A 85 -8.45 -3.75 -14.13
CA ALA A 85 -7.84 -3.53 -15.44
C ALA A 85 -6.38 -3.98 -15.38
N VAL A 86 -5.95 -4.71 -16.39
CA VAL A 86 -4.56 -5.11 -16.59
C VAL A 86 -4.09 -4.46 -17.88
N GLU A 87 -3.06 -3.62 -17.78
CA GLU A 87 -2.40 -2.95 -18.90
C GLU A 87 -1.01 -3.54 -19.06
N ALA A 88 -0.66 -4.02 -20.26
CA ALA A 88 0.67 -4.53 -20.57
C ALA A 88 1.23 -3.88 -21.84
N GLU A 89 2.53 -3.57 -21.86
CA GLU A 89 3.27 -3.11 -23.04
C GLU A 89 3.52 -4.28 -24.00
N THR A 90 2.46 -4.70 -24.68
CA THR A 90 2.45 -5.74 -25.70
C THR A 90 1.28 -5.55 -26.68
N THR A 91 1.31 -6.25 -27.81
CA THR A 91 0.20 -6.42 -28.77
C THR A 91 -0.21 -7.89 -28.87
N GLY A 92 -0.14 -8.59 -27.74
CA GLY A 92 -0.32 -10.03 -27.68
C GLY A 92 -1.10 -10.43 -26.45
N TRP A 93 -0.99 -11.69 -26.05
CA TRP A 93 -1.71 -12.17 -24.89
C TRP A 93 -1.12 -11.68 -23.57
N VAL A 94 -2.00 -11.53 -22.59
CA VAL A 94 -1.71 -11.14 -21.21
C VAL A 94 -2.33 -12.18 -20.28
N GLU A 95 -1.55 -12.63 -19.30
CA GLU A 95 -1.98 -13.52 -18.22
C GLU A 95 -1.92 -12.79 -16.88
N PHE A 96 -2.98 -12.92 -16.10
CA PHE A 96 -3.09 -12.36 -14.76
C PHE A 96 -3.84 -13.36 -13.88
N GLY A 97 -3.42 -13.51 -12.62
CA GLY A 97 -4.18 -14.34 -11.70
C GLY A 97 -3.63 -14.37 -10.29
N PHE A 98 -4.04 -15.38 -9.53
CA PHE A 98 -3.75 -15.53 -8.12
C PHE A 98 -3.12 -16.90 -7.84
N SER A 99 -1.95 -16.88 -7.22
CA SER A 99 -1.27 -18.10 -6.82
C SER A 99 -1.75 -18.65 -5.47
N ASN A 100 -1.60 -19.96 -5.33
CA ASN A 100 -1.65 -20.61 -4.03
C ASN A 100 -0.27 -20.58 -3.37
N GLY A 101 -0.17 -19.94 -2.20
CA GLY A 101 1.09 -19.87 -1.44
C GLY A 101 1.99 -18.72 -1.88
N SER A 102 3.28 -18.99 -2.11
CA SER A 102 4.34 -17.98 -2.19
C SER A 102 4.61 -17.42 -3.60
N GLY A 103 3.59 -17.23 -4.45
CA GLY A 103 3.78 -16.61 -5.76
C GLY A 103 4.22 -17.56 -6.88
N GLN A 104 4.01 -18.87 -6.75
CA GLN A 104 4.34 -19.84 -7.80
C GLN A 104 3.25 -19.86 -8.87
N MET A 105 3.66 -19.91 -10.14
CA MET A 105 2.73 -20.04 -11.27
C MET A 105 1.91 -21.34 -11.23
N ILE A 106 2.57 -22.48 -10.98
CA ILE A 106 1.89 -23.77 -10.90
C ILE A 106 0.95 -23.78 -9.69
N GLY A 107 -0.30 -24.19 -9.91
CA GLY A 107 -1.37 -24.18 -8.92
C GLY A 107 -2.11 -22.85 -8.80
N SER A 108 -1.97 -21.95 -9.78
CA SER A 108 -2.66 -20.66 -9.82
C SER A 108 -3.96 -20.69 -10.60
N ASP A 109 -4.91 -19.90 -10.14
CA ASP A 109 -6.15 -19.47 -10.80
C ASP A 109 -5.80 -18.24 -11.65
N VAL A 110 -5.92 -18.33 -12.98
CA VAL A 110 -5.48 -17.27 -13.89
C VAL A 110 -6.48 -17.02 -15.01
N VAL A 111 -6.53 -15.78 -15.48
CA VAL A 111 -7.10 -15.43 -16.79
C VAL A 111 -6.00 -15.19 -17.80
N ILE A 112 -6.24 -15.67 -19.02
CA ILE A 112 -5.47 -15.27 -20.21
C ILE A 112 -6.40 -14.53 -21.15
N GLY A 113 -6.00 -13.34 -21.60
CA GLY A 113 -6.76 -12.58 -22.58
C GLY A 113 -5.87 -11.88 -23.60
N TRP A 114 -6.49 -11.41 -24.67
CA TRP A 114 -5.85 -10.72 -25.78
C TRP A 114 -6.90 -9.94 -26.58
N VAL A 115 -6.48 -9.08 -27.49
CA VAL A 115 -7.37 -8.28 -28.34
C VAL A 115 -7.05 -8.56 -29.79
N LYS A 116 -8.03 -9.08 -30.52
CA LYS A 116 -7.87 -9.40 -31.94
C LYS A 116 -9.03 -8.87 -32.74
N ASP A 117 -8.74 -8.19 -33.85
CA ASP A 117 -9.75 -7.61 -34.74
C ASP A 117 -10.75 -6.70 -33.98
N ASN A 118 -10.24 -5.87 -33.07
CA ASN A 118 -11.02 -5.01 -32.15
C ASN A 118 -11.99 -5.77 -31.22
N LYS A 119 -11.75 -7.07 -31.00
CA LYS A 119 -12.51 -7.89 -30.08
C LYS A 119 -11.61 -8.44 -28.98
N GLY A 120 -12.00 -8.19 -27.74
CA GLY A 120 -11.37 -8.80 -26.57
C GLY A 120 -11.76 -10.25 -26.39
N TYR A 121 -10.80 -11.04 -25.93
CA TYR A 121 -10.94 -12.41 -25.52
C TYR A 121 -10.40 -12.53 -24.09
N LEU A 122 -11.11 -13.27 -23.25
CA LEU A 122 -10.68 -13.60 -21.90
C LEU A 122 -11.07 -15.04 -21.61
N GLN A 123 -10.16 -15.80 -21.03
CA GLN A 123 -10.36 -17.20 -20.71
C GLN A 123 -9.84 -17.47 -19.33
N ASP A 124 -10.71 -17.99 -18.49
CA ASP A 124 -10.39 -18.49 -17.16
C ASP A 124 -9.74 -19.87 -17.27
N ARG A 125 -8.64 -20.06 -16.56
CA ARG A 125 -7.72 -21.19 -16.68
C ARG A 125 -7.07 -21.52 -15.35
N PHE A 126 -6.70 -22.78 -15.20
CA PHE A 126 -5.98 -23.26 -14.02
C PHE A 126 -4.61 -23.84 -14.39
N VAL A 127 -3.55 -23.27 -13.81
CA VAL A 127 -2.17 -23.62 -14.14
C VAL A 127 -1.78 -24.92 -13.45
N THR A 128 -1.66 -26.02 -14.20
CA THR A 128 -1.30 -27.34 -13.64
C THR A 128 0.15 -27.75 -13.88
N SER A 129 0.83 -27.12 -14.84
CA SER A 129 2.22 -27.41 -15.19
C SER A 129 2.85 -26.24 -15.94
N ALA A 130 4.11 -26.38 -16.38
CA ALA A 130 4.82 -25.35 -17.14
C ALA A 130 4.44 -25.29 -18.65
N SER A 131 3.29 -25.84 -19.02
CA SER A 131 2.71 -25.74 -20.37
C SER A 131 1.55 -24.75 -20.39
N ILE A 132 0.97 -24.51 -21.58
CA ILE A 132 -0.27 -23.73 -21.73
C ILE A 132 -1.32 -24.28 -20.76
N PRO A 133 -1.87 -23.46 -19.84
CA PRO A 133 -2.84 -23.91 -18.86
C PRO A 133 -4.12 -24.42 -19.52
N PRO A 134 -4.73 -25.53 -19.10
CA PRO A 134 -6.06 -25.91 -19.58
C PRO A 134 -7.11 -24.84 -19.26
N ILE A 135 -8.13 -24.72 -20.12
CA ILE A 135 -9.31 -23.88 -19.85
C ILE A 135 -10.07 -24.46 -18.67
N ASP A 136 -10.48 -23.60 -17.74
CA ASP A 136 -11.26 -24.01 -16.59
C ASP A 136 -12.69 -24.41 -17.01
N LYS A 137 -13.28 -25.37 -16.30
CA LYS A 137 -14.62 -25.89 -16.55
C LYS A 137 -15.69 -24.85 -16.24
N GLN A 138 -15.46 -24.03 -15.23
CA GLN A 138 -16.22 -22.84 -14.93
C GLN A 138 -15.49 -21.63 -15.50
N GLN A 139 -16.20 -20.54 -15.81
CA GLN A 139 -15.58 -19.29 -16.23
C GLN A 139 -16.11 -18.21 -15.30
N ASP A 140 -15.28 -17.78 -14.36
CA ASP A 140 -15.70 -16.94 -13.24
C ASP A 140 -15.31 -15.47 -13.37
N TYR A 141 -14.57 -15.15 -14.43
CA TYR A 141 -14.17 -13.80 -14.81
C TYR A 141 -15.05 -13.29 -15.96
N GLU A 142 -15.62 -12.10 -15.77
CA GLU A 142 -16.44 -11.44 -16.79
C GLU A 142 -15.65 -10.31 -17.44
N LEU A 143 -15.33 -10.44 -18.74
CA LEU A 143 -14.70 -9.37 -19.52
C LEU A 143 -15.69 -8.20 -19.67
N THR A 144 -15.27 -7.01 -19.23
CA THR A 144 -16.08 -5.78 -19.26
C THR A 144 -15.55 -4.74 -20.25
N GLY A 145 -14.30 -4.86 -20.70
CA GLY A 145 -13.70 -3.99 -21.69
C GLY A 145 -12.37 -4.51 -22.19
N SER A 146 -11.97 -4.10 -23.38
CA SER A 146 -10.70 -4.50 -23.98
C SER A 146 -10.25 -3.46 -25.00
N GLU A 147 -8.96 -3.13 -24.99
CA GLU A 147 -8.37 -2.19 -25.92
C GLU A 147 -6.96 -2.66 -26.28
N GLU A 148 -6.58 -2.47 -27.54
CA GLU A 148 -5.18 -2.58 -27.96
C GLU A 148 -4.84 -1.37 -28.81
N ASN A 149 -3.93 -0.55 -28.30
CA ASN A 149 -3.54 0.71 -28.91
C ASN A 149 -2.13 1.10 -28.45
N GLY A 150 -1.36 1.76 -29.32
CA GLY A 150 -0.04 2.30 -28.97
C GLY A 150 0.98 1.26 -28.51
N GLY A 151 0.85 -0.01 -28.94
CA GLY A 151 1.73 -1.10 -28.49
C GLY A 151 1.40 -1.63 -27.08
N LYS A 152 0.21 -1.33 -26.58
CA LYS A 152 -0.29 -1.82 -25.30
C LYS A 152 -1.59 -2.58 -25.46
N THR A 153 -1.77 -3.60 -24.63
CA THR A 153 -3.02 -4.36 -24.48
C THR A 153 -3.60 -4.05 -23.10
N VAL A 154 -4.87 -3.62 -23.05
CA VAL A 154 -5.63 -3.38 -21.82
C VAL A 154 -6.82 -4.33 -21.78
N LEU A 155 -6.93 -5.10 -20.69
CA LEU A 155 -8.07 -5.97 -20.42
C LEU A 155 -8.76 -5.51 -19.14
N LYS A 156 -10.06 -5.21 -19.23
CA LYS A 156 -10.92 -4.85 -18.09
C LYS A 156 -11.88 -5.99 -17.82
N PHE A 157 -11.95 -6.46 -16.58
CA PHE A 157 -12.82 -7.58 -16.20
C PHE A 157 -13.21 -7.49 -14.73
N LYS A 158 -14.19 -8.29 -14.30
CA LYS A 158 -14.59 -8.39 -12.89
C LYS A 158 -14.73 -9.83 -12.44
N ARG A 159 -14.55 -10.04 -11.13
CA ARG A 159 -14.67 -11.35 -10.47
C ARG A 159 -15.26 -11.20 -9.07
N LYS A 160 -16.01 -12.20 -8.61
CA LYS A 160 -16.54 -12.25 -7.24
C LYS A 160 -15.42 -12.57 -6.24
N PHE A 161 -15.61 -12.21 -4.97
CA PHE A 161 -14.67 -12.60 -3.91
C PHE A 161 -14.59 -14.13 -3.75
N ASP A 162 -15.73 -14.79 -3.90
CA ASP A 162 -15.88 -16.24 -3.82
C ASP A 162 -16.71 -16.68 -5.02
N THR A 163 -16.10 -17.48 -5.89
CA THR A 163 -16.69 -18.00 -7.12
C THR A 163 -17.34 -19.37 -6.91
N CYS A 164 -17.11 -19.97 -5.74
CA CYS A 164 -17.49 -21.33 -5.39
C CYS A 164 -16.88 -22.42 -6.31
N ASP A 165 -15.90 -22.07 -7.15
CA ASP A 165 -15.09 -23.04 -7.89
C ASP A 165 -13.91 -23.53 -7.01
N PRO A 166 -13.72 -24.85 -6.82
CA PRO A 166 -12.59 -25.39 -6.07
C PRO A 166 -11.19 -25.10 -6.64
N GLN A 167 -11.08 -24.78 -7.93
CA GLN A 167 -9.84 -24.43 -8.60
C GLN A 167 -9.47 -22.95 -8.41
N ASP A 168 -10.45 -22.14 -7.99
CA ASP A 168 -10.33 -20.71 -7.83
C ASP A 168 -9.77 -20.27 -6.48
N LYS A 169 -9.06 -19.15 -6.52
CA LYS A 169 -8.58 -18.51 -5.30
C LYS A 169 -9.64 -17.58 -4.73
N LYS A 170 -10.17 -17.92 -3.54
CA LYS A 170 -11.00 -17.01 -2.77
C LYS A 170 -10.23 -15.74 -2.40
N LEU A 171 -10.83 -14.58 -2.69
CA LEU A 171 -10.27 -13.27 -2.34
C LEU A 171 -10.71 -12.92 -0.93
N GLU A 172 -9.73 -12.83 -0.03
CA GLU A 172 -9.95 -12.53 1.39
C GLU A 172 -9.11 -11.33 1.81
N LYS A 173 -9.41 -10.81 3.01
CA LYS A 173 -8.60 -9.74 3.60
C LYS A 173 -7.20 -10.27 3.89
N GLY A 174 -6.18 -9.51 3.51
CA GLY A 174 -4.78 -9.89 3.66
C GLY A 174 -4.01 -9.75 2.35
N ALA A 175 -2.73 -10.10 2.39
CA ALA A 175 -1.89 -10.12 1.20
C ALA A 175 -2.25 -11.33 0.32
N ILE A 176 -2.35 -11.10 -0.99
CA ILE A 176 -2.53 -12.13 -2.00
C ILE A 176 -1.40 -12.02 -3.02
N ASN A 177 -0.89 -13.16 -3.47
CA ASN A 177 0.18 -13.18 -4.47
C ASN A 177 -0.45 -13.25 -5.87
N VAL A 178 -0.38 -12.13 -6.56
CA VAL A 178 -0.72 -12.01 -7.99
C VAL A 178 0.39 -12.65 -8.81
N VAL A 179 0.02 -13.41 -9.83
CA VAL A 179 0.93 -13.90 -10.87
C VAL A 179 0.62 -13.19 -12.18
N TYR A 180 1.64 -12.99 -13.00
CA TYR A 180 1.50 -12.31 -14.28
C TYR A 180 2.45 -12.88 -15.32
N ALA A 181 2.02 -12.82 -16.58
CA ALA A 181 2.86 -13.07 -17.74
C ALA A 181 2.29 -12.35 -18.96
N TYR A 182 3.11 -12.15 -20.00
CA TYR A 182 2.61 -11.65 -21.29
C TYR A 182 3.47 -12.15 -22.44
N GLY A 183 2.86 -12.30 -23.62
CA GLY A 183 3.50 -12.69 -24.87
C GLY A 183 3.47 -11.56 -25.90
N THR A 184 4.35 -11.61 -26.91
CA THR A 184 4.41 -10.58 -27.97
C THR A 184 3.35 -10.71 -29.06
N GLU A 185 2.65 -11.83 -29.11
CA GLU A 185 1.75 -12.17 -30.22
C GLU A 185 0.45 -12.76 -29.69
N ASP A 186 -0.64 -12.48 -30.39
CA ASP A 186 -1.92 -13.12 -30.16
C ASP A 186 -1.85 -14.65 -30.31
N PRO A 187 -2.66 -15.40 -29.56
CA PRO A 187 -2.81 -16.83 -29.76
C PRO A 187 -3.35 -17.15 -31.16
N VAL A 188 -2.73 -18.13 -31.83
CA VAL A 188 -3.28 -18.69 -33.08
C VAL A 188 -4.57 -19.46 -32.79
N SER A 189 -4.62 -20.12 -31.64
CA SER A 189 -5.81 -20.74 -31.06
C SER A 189 -5.69 -20.76 -29.54
N PRO A 190 -6.77 -21.03 -28.78
CA PRO A 190 -6.71 -21.15 -27.33
C PRO A 190 -5.71 -22.18 -26.81
N MET A 191 -5.25 -23.13 -27.63
CA MET A 191 -4.26 -24.16 -27.26
C MET A 191 -2.90 -23.94 -27.93
N ASN A 192 -2.72 -22.83 -28.64
CA ASN A 192 -1.48 -22.51 -29.34
C ASN A 192 -1.08 -21.05 -29.07
N MET A 193 -0.33 -20.89 -27.99
CA MET A 193 0.22 -19.63 -27.51
C MET A 193 1.74 -19.71 -27.58
N LYS A 194 2.37 -18.66 -28.10
CA LYS A 194 3.82 -18.53 -27.99
C LYS A 194 4.22 -18.32 -26.54
N LYS A 195 5.45 -18.71 -26.23
CA LYS A 195 6.04 -18.57 -24.91
C LYS A 195 6.04 -17.10 -24.47
N GLU A 196 5.82 -16.89 -23.18
CA GLU A 196 5.88 -15.60 -22.51
C GLU A 196 7.24 -14.90 -22.72
N VAL A 197 7.20 -13.58 -22.82
CA VAL A 197 8.37 -12.70 -22.82
C VAL A 197 8.92 -12.56 -21.42
N ASP A 198 8.02 -12.30 -20.48
CA ASP A 198 8.33 -12.18 -19.07
C ASP A 198 7.18 -12.75 -18.23
N LYS A 199 7.52 -13.15 -17.01
CA LYS A 199 6.56 -13.61 -16.01
C LYS A 199 7.11 -13.41 -14.61
N GLY A 200 6.20 -13.24 -13.67
CA GLY A 200 6.56 -13.12 -12.28
C GLY A 200 5.37 -13.19 -11.35
N SER A 201 5.61 -12.77 -10.12
CA SER A 201 4.57 -12.61 -9.12
C SER A 201 4.84 -11.40 -8.24
N LYS A 202 3.77 -10.85 -7.67
CA LYS A 202 3.82 -9.72 -6.74
C LYS A 202 2.78 -9.90 -5.65
N SER A 203 3.16 -9.61 -4.41
CA SER A 203 2.22 -9.57 -3.30
C SER A 203 1.45 -8.26 -3.31
N VAL A 204 0.12 -8.32 -3.22
CA VAL A 204 -0.78 -7.17 -3.29
C VAL A 204 -1.80 -7.24 -2.16
N LEU A 205 -2.11 -6.08 -1.56
CA LEU A 205 -3.25 -5.93 -0.66
C LEU A 205 -4.50 -5.55 -1.45
N LEU A 206 -5.25 -6.55 -1.89
CA LEU A 206 -6.36 -6.32 -2.81
C LEU A 206 -7.58 -5.69 -2.13
N LEU A 207 -8.01 -6.22 -0.98
CA LEU A 207 -9.25 -5.78 -0.33
C LEU A 207 -9.05 -4.67 0.72
N ASN A 208 -7.88 -4.56 1.34
CA ASN A 208 -7.66 -3.72 2.53
C ASN A 208 -7.00 -2.38 2.19
N LYS A 209 -7.53 -1.65 1.20
CA LYS A 209 -6.97 -0.36 0.77
C LYS A 209 -8.06 0.71 0.70
N MET A 210 -7.73 1.91 1.19
CA MET A 210 -8.61 3.07 1.10
C MET A 210 -8.75 3.53 -0.36
N ASP A 211 -9.97 3.78 -0.80
CA ASP A 211 -10.21 4.37 -2.13
C ASP A 211 -9.65 5.79 -2.15
N ARG A 212 -8.58 5.99 -2.92
CA ARG A 212 -7.87 7.28 -3.02
C ARG A 212 -8.77 8.40 -3.55
N ARG A 213 -9.83 8.06 -4.30
CA ARG A 213 -10.78 9.01 -4.87
C ARG A 213 -11.65 9.68 -3.80
N ASN A 214 -11.76 9.05 -2.63
CA ASN A 214 -12.53 9.57 -1.50
C ASN A 214 -11.68 10.38 -0.51
N VAL A 215 -10.41 10.64 -0.80
CA VAL A 215 -9.53 11.36 0.12
C VAL A 215 -9.75 12.86 0.00
N ASP A 216 -10.22 13.51 1.08
CA ASP A 216 -10.22 14.97 1.17
C ASP A 216 -8.80 15.48 1.45
N LYS A 217 -8.22 16.13 0.44
CA LYS A 217 -6.88 16.74 0.49
C LYS A 217 -6.92 18.23 0.84
N THR A 218 -8.10 18.79 1.10
CA THR A 218 -8.29 20.22 1.27
C THR A 218 -7.70 20.69 2.61
N GLY A 219 -6.71 21.60 2.55
CA GLY A 219 -6.05 22.12 3.75
C GLY A 219 -4.93 21.20 4.26
N TRP A 220 -4.42 20.32 3.42
CA TRP A 220 -3.22 19.56 3.72
C TRP A 220 -1.98 20.44 3.72
N THR A 221 -1.11 20.18 4.68
CA THR A 221 0.28 20.63 4.71
C THR A 221 1.19 19.41 4.60
N GLU A 222 2.30 19.58 3.90
CA GLU A 222 3.30 18.54 3.69
C GLU A 222 4.52 18.78 4.57
N PHE A 223 5.06 17.71 5.13
CA PHE A 223 6.31 17.75 5.88
C PHE A 223 7.16 16.52 5.57
N ALA A 224 8.30 16.76 4.92
CA ALA A 224 9.27 15.72 4.61
C ALA A 224 10.16 15.43 5.82
N VAL A 225 10.12 14.19 6.29
CA VAL A 225 11.05 13.64 7.28
C VAL A 225 12.15 12.94 6.51
N THR A 226 13.20 13.70 6.17
CA THR A 226 14.36 13.23 5.41
C THR A 226 15.65 13.82 5.97
N ALA A 227 16.78 13.19 5.64
CA ALA A 227 18.10 13.69 6.03
C ALA A 227 19.14 13.42 4.93
N ASN A 228 20.06 14.35 4.73
CA ASN A 228 21.18 14.13 3.81
C ASN A 228 22.23 13.21 4.44
N VAL A 229 22.48 12.06 3.81
CA VAL A 229 23.40 11.04 4.31
C VAL A 229 24.36 10.61 3.22
N THR A 230 25.65 10.51 3.55
CA THR A 230 26.58 9.75 2.72
C THR A 230 26.53 8.29 3.19
N ILE A 231 25.94 7.42 2.37
CA ILE A 231 25.72 6.02 2.75
C ILE A 231 27.08 5.37 3.05
N PRO A 232 27.27 4.80 4.26
CA PRO A 232 28.49 4.08 4.59
C PRO A 232 28.72 2.89 3.66
N ALA A 233 29.99 2.65 3.31
CA ALA A 233 30.40 1.54 2.46
C ALA A 233 30.59 0.25 3.28
N ASN A 234 29.52 -0.16 3.96
CA ASN A 234 29.41 -1.40 4.72
C ASN A 234 28.23 -2.22 4.19
N ASP A 235 28.30 -3.54 4.32
CA ASP A 235 27.28 -4.49 3.85
C ASP A 235 25.86 -4.15 4.34
N THR A 236 25.69 -3.87 5.63
CA THR A 236 24.44 -3.39 6.21
C THR A 236 24.70 -2.21 7.13
N THR A 237 23.89 -1.15 7.01
CA THR A 237 23.96 0.03 7.88
C THR A 237 22.57 0.46 8.32
N TYR A 238 22.36 0.63 9.62
CA TYR A 238 21.20 1.34 10.16
C TYR A 238 21.65 2.75 10.53
N TRP A 239 21.06 3.76 9.90
CA TRP A 239 21.45 5.15 10.05
C TRP A 239 20.35 5.96 10.70
N CYS A 240 20.67 6.58 11.84
CA CYS A 240 19.74 7.30 12.69
C CYS A 240 20.01 8.80 12.60
N THR A 241 18.99 9.58 12.26
CA THR A 241 19.06 11.04 12.17
C THR A 241 17.85 11.70 12.82
N LEU A 242 18.07 12.73 13.62
CA LEU A 242 16.99 13.54 14.20
C LEU A 242 16.49 14.59 13.21
N VAL A 243 15.17 14.77 13.19
CA VAL A 243 14.47 15.77 12.38
C VAL A 243 13.53 16.54 13.29
N LYS A 244 13.57 17.88 13.24
CA LYS A 244 12.69 18.74 14.04
C LYS A 244 11.27 18.69 13.48
N VAL A 245 10.28 18.44 14.33
CA VAL A 245 8.87 18.54 13.96
C VAL A 245 8.51 20.02 13.79
N PRO A 246 7.63 20.39 12.84
CA PRO A 246 7.12 21.75 12.73
C PRO A 246 6.50 22.21 14.06
N LYS A 247 6.67 23.50 14.39
CA LYS A 247 6.00 24.06 15.57
C LYS A 247 4.50 24.18 15.29
N LEU A 248 3.71 23.35 15.96
CA LEU A 248 2.26 23.30 15.84
C LEU A 248 1.64 23.70 17.19
N GLU A 249 1.01 24.88 17.23
CA GLU A 249 0.37 25.45 18.43
C GLU A 249 -0.87 24.66 18.88
N SER A 250 -1.47 23.90 17.96
CA SER A 250 -2.62 23.04 18.21
C SER A 250 -2.41 21.66 17.64
N LYS A 251 -3.23 20.71 18.09
CA LYS A 251 -3.28 19.36 17.54
C LYS A 251 -3.63 19.39 16.05
N HIS A 252 -2.95 18.55 15.29
CA HIS A 252 -3.21 18.23 13.89
C HIS A 252 -3.26 16.71 13.74
N HIS A 253 -3.76 16.25 12.60
CA HIS A 253 -3.75 14.85 12.22
C HIS A 253 -2.93 14.63 10.96
N ILE A 254 -1.94 13.73 11.01
CA ILE A 254 -1.39 13.11 9.80
C ILE A 254 -2.45 12.17 9.25
N THR A 255 -2.71 12.27 7.95
CA THR A 255 -3.79 11.54 7.27
C THR A 255 -3.31 10.72 6.06
N ALA A 256 -2.07 10.97 5.61
CA ALA A 256 -1.41 10.15 4.61
C ALA A 256 0.12 10.17 4.78
N PHE A 257 0.78 9.15 4.23
CA PHE A 257 2.22 8.96 4.24
C PHE A 257 2.68 8.60 2.83
N ALA A 258 3.59 9.37 2.23
CA ALA A 258 4.20 8.99 0.95
C ALA A 258 5.68 8.65 1.15
N PRO A 259 6.15 7.46 0.74
CA PRO A 259 7.57 7.16 0.79
C PRO A 259 8.36 8.07 -0.15
N ILE A 260 9.53 8.49 0.29
CA ILE A 260 10.51 9.21 -0.51
C ILE A 260 11.72 8.29 -0.64
N ILE A 261 11.88 7.69 -1.82
CA ILE A 261 13.10 6.95 -2.17
C ILE A 261 13.87 7.81 -3.15
N LYS A 262 15.11 8.15 -2.81
CA LYS A 262 15.95 8.94 -3.70
C LYS A 262 16.29 8.14 -4.95
N ALA A 263 16.06 8.75 -6.11
CA ALA A 263 16.37 8.15 -7.40
C ALA A 263 17.81 7.63 -7.46
N GLY A 264 17.96 6.36 -7.84
CA GLY A 264 19.24 5.64 -7.92
C GLY A 264 19.69 4.97 -6.62
N ASN A 265 18.86 4.99 -5.57
CA ASN A 265 19.10 4.30 -4.30
C ASN A 265 18.03 3.22 -4.00
N GLU A 266 17.14 2.90 -4.95
CA GLU A 266 16.13 1.84 -4.84
C GLU A 266 16.76 0.45 -4.62
N ASP A 267 18.01 0.30 -5.03
CA ASP A 267 18.83 -0.89 -4.80
C ASP A 267 19.30 -0.99 -3.33
N LEU A 268 19.57 0.14 -2.67
CA LEU A 268 20.20 0.19 -1.34
C LEU A 268 19.23 0.42 -0.17
N VAL A 269 18.17 1.22 -0.34
CA VAL A 269 17.23 1.51 0.76
C VAL A 269 16.35 0.28 0.99
N HIS A 270 16.57 -0.42 2.10
CA HIS A 270 15.85 -1.65 2.42
C HIS A 270 14.58 -1.39 3.23
N HIS A 271 14.64 -0.51 4.24
CA HIS A 271 13.46 0.00 4.95
C HIS A 271 13.80 1.30 5.68
N TYR A 272 12.77 2.01 6.13
CA TYR A 272 12.91 3.09 7.10
C TYR A 272 11.81 3.03 8.16
N VAL A 273 12.11 3.58 9.33
CA VAL A 273 11.16 3.78 10.44
C VAL A 273 11.32 5.20 10.97
N VAL A 274 10.19 5.85 11.27
CA VAL A 274 10.14 7.16 11.90
C VAL A 274 9.57 6.98 13.29
N PHE A 275 10.36 7.35 14.30
CA PHE A 275 9.95 7.32 15.70
C PHE A 275 9.65 8.72 16.23
N GLY A 276 8.65 8.83 17.10
CA GLY A 276 8.37 10.01 17.89
C GLY A 276 9.36 10.14 19.05
N CYS A 277 9.98 11.31 19.21
CA CYS A 277 10.87 11.60 20.32
C CYS A 277 10.30 12.70 21.22
N TYR A 278 10.35 12.45 22.53
CA TYR A 278 9.84 13.34 23.59
C TYR A 278 10.95 14.00 24.42
N ASP A 279 12.19 13.52 24.28
CA ASP A 279 13.34 14.06 24.99
C ASP A 279 13.73 15.47 24.50
N ASN A 280 14.45 16.20 25.35
CA ASN A 280 14.98 17.52 25.00
C ASN A 280 16.32 17.39 24.27
N PHE A 281 16.33 17.68 22.97
CA PHE A 281 17.53 17.68 22.15
C PHE A 281 18.15 19.07 22.02
N THR A 282 19.47 19.12 21.91
CA THR A 282 20.23 20.34 21.63
C THR A 282 20.40 20.54 20.12
N GLU A 283 20.75 21.75 19.70
CA GLU A 283 21.03 22.05 18.27
C GLU A 283 22.14 21.18 17.67
N ASN A 284 23.04 20.62 18.47
CA ASN A 284 24.09 19.73 17.97
C ASN A 284 23.57 18.33 17.64
N ASP A 285 22.52 17.86 18.31
CA ASP A 285 21.97 16.51 18.11
C ASP A 285 21.26 16.38 16.75
N PHE A 286 20.85 17.51 16.16
CA PHE A 286 20.29 17.58 14.80
C PHE A 286 21.36 17.69 13.70
N ARG A 287 22.66 17.72 14.05
CA ARG A 287 23.74 17.88 13.07
C ARG A 287 24.24 16.52 12.59
N GLY A 288 23.66 16.05 11.48
CA GLY A 288 24.04 14.79 10.85
C GLY A 288 23.35 13.60 11.48
N GLY A 289 23.88 12.41 11.22
CA GLY A 289 23.35 11.17 11.79
C GLY A 289 24.46 10.28 12.31
N VAL A 290 24.07 9.20 12.96
CA VAL A 290 24.96 8.19 13.54
C VAL A 290 24.51 6.80 13.13
N ASN A 291 25.42 5.83 13.22
CA ASN A 291 25.02 4.43 13.14
C ASN A 291 24.13 4.10 14.35
N CYS A 292 22.92 3.59 14.09
CA CYS A 292 21.95 3.28 15.14
C CYS A 292 22.47 2.25 16.16
N LEU A 293 23.43 1.41 15.79
CA LEU A 293 24.04 0.43 16.69
C LEU A 293 25.09 1.05 17.65
N ALA A 294 25.57 2.25 17.35
CA ALA A 294 26.56 2.97 18.15
C ALA A 294 25.97 4.28 18.72
N LYS A 295 24.65 4.34 18.88
CA LYS A 295 23.91 5.56 19.21
C LYS A 295 24.00 5.95 20.69
N PRO A 296 23.81 7.25 21.01
CA PRO A 296 23.54 7.71 22.37
C PRO A 296 22.23 7.12 22.93
N GLU A 297 22.16 6.96 24.26
CA GLU A 297 21.00 6.41 24.98
C GLU A 297 19.68 7.14 24.66
N MET A 298 19.72 8.47 24.47
CA MET A 298 18.55 9.27 24.10
C MET A 298 17.86 8.84 22.79
N PHE A 299 18.60 8.28 21.81
CA PHE A 299 17.98 7.76 20.58
C PHE A 299 17.34 6.38 20.80
N THR A 300 17.76 5.68 21.85
CA THR A 300 17.13 4.43 22.30
C THR A 300 15.73 4.69 22.84
N ASN A 301 15.55 5.76 23.63
CA ASN A 301 14.23 6.12 24.15
C ASN A 301 13.20 6.39 23.05
N CYS A 302 13.60 7.07 21.95
CA CYS A 302 12.71 7.29 20.81
C CYS A 302 12.21 5.98 20.20
N GLN A 303 13.09 4.98 20.04
CA GLN A 303 12.72 3.70 19.45
C GLN A 303 11.73 2.90 20.31
N TYR A 304 11.70 3.13 21.62
CA TYR A 304 10.74 2.55 22.55
C TYR A 304 9.48 3.41 22.75
N SER A 305 9.36 4.52 22.02
CA SER A 305 8.20 5.43 22.05
C SER A 305 7.24 5.11 20.89
N ASP A 306 6.78 6.12 20.14
CA ASP A 306 5.80 5.93 19.07
C ASP A 306 6.47 5.63 17.73
N ILE A 307 5.92 4.66 16.99
CA ILE A 307 6.19 4.51 15.56
C ILE A 307 5.19 5.39 14.80
N ILE A 308 5.70 6.41 14.11
CA ILE A 308 4.90 7.36 13.34
C ILE A 308 4.67 6.85 11.92
N ALA A 309 5.72 6.32 11.30
CA ALA A 309 5.67 5.78 9.94
C ALA A 309 6.70 4.66 9.78
N ALA A 310 6.39 3.69 8.94
CA ALA A 310 7.32 2.64 8.54
C ALA A 310 7.10 2.31 7.07
N TRP A 311 8.17 1.92 6.38
CA TRP A 311 8.14 1.46 5.01
C TRP A 311 9.26 0.47 4.79
N ALA A 312 9.00 -0.55 3.98
CA ALA A 312 10.01 -1.53 3.59
C ALA A 312 9.96 -1.78 2.08
N LYS A 313 11.10 -2.18 1.52
CA LYS A 313 11.25 -2.56 0.12
C LYS A 313 10.19 -3.60 -0.26
N GLY A 314 9.54 -3.38 -1.40
CA GLY A 314 8.39 -4.17 -1.86
C GLY A 314 7.04 -3.55 -1.52
N SER A 315 6.99 -2.60 -0.59
CA SER A 315 5.81 -1.74 -0.39
C SER A 315 5.61 -0.83 -1.60
N GLU A 316 4.38 -0.39 -1.81
CA GLU A 316 4.06 0.58 -2.87
C GLU A 316 4.76 1.93 -2.62
N LEU A 317 5.02 2.66 -3.71
CA LEU A 317 5.54 4.03 -3.64
C LEU A 317 4.42 5.10 -3.61
N GLU A 318 3.18 4.69 -3.87
CA GLU A 318 2.00 5.54 -3.73
C GLU A 318 1.72 5.87 -2.25
N PRO A 319 1.09 7.02 -1.96
CA PRO A 319 0.77 7.38 -0.59
C PRO A 319 -0.17 6.37 0.08
N PHE A 320 0.15 5.99 1.32
CA PHE A 320 -0.76 5.27 2.19
C PHE A 320 -1.72 6.27 2.86
N TYR A 321 -3.02 6.11 2.59
CA TYR A 321 -4.07 6.96 3.13
C TYR A 321 -4.77 6.31 4.33
N LEU A 322 -4.87 7.04 5.43
CA LEU A 322 -5.62 6.60 6.61
C LEU A 322 -7.14 6.71 6.38
N PRO A 323 -7.96 5.83 6.98
CA PRO A 323 -9.42 5.94 6.97
C PRO A 323 -9.93 7.35 7.32
N GLN A 324 -11.00 7.82 6.67
CA GLN A 324 -11.49 9.21 6.81
C GLN A 324 -11.80 9.63 8.26
N HIS A 325 -12.08 8.68 9.14
CA HIS A 325 -12.40 8.91 10.55
C HIS A 325 -11.18 8.83 11.48
N VAL A 326 -9.97 8.56 10.99
CA VAL A 326 -8.75 8.37 11.82
C VAL A 326 -7.55 9.19 11.36
N GLY A 327 -6.75 9.69 12.29
CA GLY A 327 -5.49 10.38 12.00
C GLY A 327 -4.44 10.20 13.10
N VAL A 328 -3.16 10.25 12.74
CA VAL A 328 -2.08 10.19 13.74
C VAL A 328 -1.91 11.59 14.36
N PRO A 329 -2.06 11.72 15.69
CA PRO A 329 -1.97 13.02 16.36
C PRO A 329 -0.54 13.56 16.37
N ILE A 330 -0.39 14.82 15.97
CA ILE A 330 0.85 15.60 16.13
C ILE A 330 0.51 17.03 16.58
N GLY A 331 1.48 17.73 17.18
CA GLY A 331 1.28 19.08 17.73
C GLY A 331 0.55 19.13 19.07
N GLY A 332 0.77 20.22 19.82
CA GLY A 332 0.34 20.33 21.22
C GLY A 332 1.35 19.75 22.22
N ASN A 333 1.02 19.81 23.52
CA ASN A 333 1.96 19.51 24.61
C ASN A 333 2.36 18.04 24.74
N ASP A 334 1.49 17.12 24.32
CA ASP A 334 1.67 15.67 24.46
C ASP A 334 2.20 15.03 23.16
N SER A 335 2.70 15.83 22.22
CA SER A 335 3.22 15.37 20.93
C SER A 335 4.75 15.33 20.89
N PRO A 336 5.35 14.47 20.06
CA PRO A 336 6.79 14.43 19.88
C PRO A 336 7.30 15.77 19.34
N THR A 337 8.37 16.28 19.94
CA THR A 337 9.00 17.55 19.51
C THR A 337 9.98 17.33 18.36
N SER A 338 10.43 16.09 18.20
CA SER A 338 11.41 15.66 17.19
C SER A 338 11.04 14.26 16.70
N PHE A 339 11.47 13.94 15.49
CA PHE A 339 11.41 12.60 14.94
C PHE A 339 12.80 12.01 14.81
N LEU A 340 12.94 10.72 15.10
CA LEU A 340 14.13 9.94 14.76
C LEU A 340 13.83 9.14 13.49
N LEU A 341 14.50 9.51 12.40
CA LEU A 341 14.49 8.77 11.15
C LEU A 341 15.60 7.72 11.19
N GLU A 342 15.20 6.46 11.15
CA GLU A 342 16.09 5.32 10.97
C GLU A 342 15.96 4.78 9.54
N VAL A 343 17.04 4.77 8.77
CA VAL A 343 17.09 4.17 7.44
C VAL A 343 18.05 2.98 7.44
N ALA A 344 17.55 1.83 7.03
CA ALA A 344 18.35 0.63 6.83
C ALA A 344 18.82 0.54 5.37
N TYR A 345 20.13 0.58 5.18
CA TYR A 345 20.79 0.40 3.90
C TYR A 345 21.39 -1.00 3.78
N GLU A 346 21.18 -1.64 2.65
CA GLU A 346 21.79 -2.91 2.25
C GLU A 346 22.73 -2.65 1.06
N ASN A 347 24.03 -2.64 1.32
CA ASN A 347 25.08 -2.26 0.37
C ASN A 347 26.14 -3.37 0.22
N PRO A 348 25.75 -4.55 -0.32
CA PRO A 348 26.61 -5.73 -0.38
C PRO A 348 27.84 -5.56 -1.26
N THR A 349 27.84 -4.57 -2.15
CA THR A 349 28.98 -4.24 -3.02
C THR A 349 29.86 -3.13 -2.44
N ASN A 350 29.55 -2.62 -1.25
CA ASN A 350 30.29 -1.57 -0.53
C ASN A 350 30.54 -0.32 -1.39
N ILE A 351 29.51 0.13 -2.11
CA ILE A 351 29.54 1.36 -2.91
C ILE A 351 29.87 2.54 -2.00
N LYS A 352 30.80 3.40 -2.44
CA LYS A 352 31.27 4.59 -1.71
C LYS A 352 30.69 5.87 -2.30
N GLY A 353 30.48 6.86 -1.44
CA GLY A 353 30.15 8.24 -1.84
C GLY A 353 28.73 8.43 -2.38
N ARG A 354 27.88 7.40 -2.30
CA ARG A 354 26.48 7.52 -2.68
C ARG A 354 25.74 8.36 -1.64
N GLN A 355 25.07 9.40 -2.12
CA GLN A 355 24.33 10.33 -1.28
C GLN A 355 22.86 9.94 -1.25
N ASP A 356 22.27 9.96 -0.07
CA ASP A 356 20.86 9.67 0.15
C ASP A 356 20.13 10.84 0.83
N SER A 357 18.82 10.88 0.59
CA SER A 357 17.87 11.77 1.25
C SER A 357 16.49 11.12 1.30
N SER A 358 16.47 9.80 1.43
CA SER A 358 15.24 9.01 1.50
C SER A 358 14.58 9.15 2.86
N GLY A 359 13.28 8.86 2.94
CA GLY A 359 12.46 9.01 4.14
C GLY A 359 10.98 9.01 3.78
N VAL A 360 10.20 9.88 4.42
CA VAL A 360 8.74 9.93 4.23
C VAL A 360 8.24 11.36 4.15
N ASN A 361 7.25 11.61 3.28
CA ASN A 361 6.43 12.81 3.29
C ASN A 361 5.16 12.57 4.10
N LEU A 362 4.93 13.40 5.12
CA LEU A 362 3.74 13.35 5.96
C LEU A 362 2.74 14.40 5.47
N PHE A 363 1.48 14.00 5.28
CA PHE A 363 0.39 14.91 4.92
C PHE A 363 -0.51 15.11 6.14
N TYR A 364 -0.56 16.33 6.68
CA TYR A 364 -1.30 16.63 7.90
C TYR A 364 -2.23 17.84 7.77
N THR A 365 -3.22 17.93 8.65
CA THR A 365 -4.24 18.98 8.63
C THR A 365 -4.73 19.30 10.05
N ASP A 366 -5.22 20.52 10.24
CA ASP A 366 -5.90 21.00 11.46
C ASP A 366 -7.36 20.54 11.54
N LYS A 367 -7.93 20.05 10.43
CA LYS A 367 -9.23 19.39 10.37
C LYS A 367 -9.16 18.02 11.03
N LEU A 368 -9.32 18.00 12.35
CA LEU A 368 -9.27 16.78 13.15
C LEU A 368 -10.34 15.78 12.71
N ARG A 369 -9.89 14.53 12.51
CA ARG A 369 -10.76 13.38 12.30
C ARG A 369 -11.29 12.88 13.65
N THR A 370 -12.28 12.00 13.60
CA THR A 370 -13.00 11.55 14.80
C THR A 370 -12.10 10.85 15.82
N TYR A 371 -11.08 10.12 15.36
CA TYR A 371 -10.26 9.28 16.23
C TYR A 371 -8.76 9.48 16.01
N ASP A 372 -8.01 9.40 17.10
CA ASP A 372 -6.57 9.25 17.04
C ASP A 372 -6.20 7.81 16.68
N SER A 373 -5.13 7.67 15.90
CA SER A 373 -4.51 6.40 15.60
C SER A 373 -3.06 6.35 16.04
N ALA A 374 -2.63 5.16 16.45
CA ALA A 374 -1.25 4.85 16.81
C ALA A 374 -0.86 3.46 16.29
N ILE A 375 0.43 3.15 16.34
CA ILE A 375 0.98 1.85 15.98
C ILE A 375 1.38 1.10 17.25
N VAL A 376 0.96 -0.16 17.41
CA VAL A 376 1.47 -1.08 18.44
C VAL A 376 2.23 -2.20 17.75
N SER A 377 3.47 -2.41 18.16
CA SER A 377 4.27 -3.56 17.75
C SER A 377 3.91 -4.77 18.61
N THR A 378 3.69 -5.91 17.98
CA THR A 378 3.48 -7.20 18.64
C THR A 378 4.22 -8.29 17.87
N GLY A 379 4.75 -9.27 18.58
CA GLY A 379 5.55 -10.31 17.98
C GLY A 379 6.49 -10.96 18.96
N VAL A 380 7.55 -11.55 18.41
CA VAL A 380 8.61 -12.16 19.21
C VAL A 380 9.66 -11.11 19.47
N ASP A 381 10.03 -10.94 20.74
CA ASP A 381 11.09 -10.00 21.13
C ASP A 381 12.40 -10.30 20.39
N ILE A 382 13.06 -9.24 19.93
CA ILE A 382 14.35 -9.32 19.26
C ILE A 382 15.44 -9.45 20.32
N ASN A 383 15.81 -10.69 20.64
CA ASN A 383 16.91 -10.99 21.55
C ASN A 383 17.58 -12.32 21.18
N ASP A 384 18.71 -12.60 21.82
CA ASP A 384 19.53 -13.80 21.56
C ASP A 384 18.82 -15.13 21.88
N TRP A 385 17.64 -15.10 22.51
CA TRP A 385 16.84 -16.28 22.84
C TRP A 385 15.86 -16.68 21.74
N GLN A 386 15.61 -15.80 20.75
CA GLN A 386 14.86 -16.17 19.55
C GLN A 386 15.77 -16.97 18.60
N ILE A 387 15.65 -18.29 18.62
CA ILE A 387 16.49 -19.17 17.80
C ILE A 387 15.62 -20.00 16.85
N ILE A 388 15.94 -19.97 15.55
CA ILE A 388 15.46 -20.92 14.55
C ILE A 388 16.56 -21.96 14.35
N PRO A 389 16.35 -23.24 14.72
CA PRO A 389 17.37 -24.25 14.53
C PRO A 389 17.71 -24.41 13.02
N PRO A 390 18.98 -24.69 12.68
CA PRO A 390 19.37 -24.84 11.29
C PRO A 390 18.68 -26.05 10.64
N LYS A 391 18.45 -25.97 9.32
CA LYS A 391 17.88 -27.04 8.47
C LYS A 391 16.45 -27.47 8.82
N GLN A 392 15.69 -26.68 9.57
CA GLN A 392 14.27 -26.93 9.75
C GLN A 392 13.50 -26.62 8.47
N LYS A 393 12.62 -27.52 8.05
CA LYS A 393 11.74 -27.29 6.89
C LYS A 393 10.66 -26.25 7.21
N ASN A 394 10.12 -26.31 8.43
CA ASN A 394 9.13 -25.38 8.95
C ASN A 394 9.43 -25.14 10.43
N TRP A 395 9.37 -23.88 10.87
CA TRP A 395 9.54 -23.49 12.26
C TRP A 395 8.55 -22.37 12.59
N ILE A 396 7.93 -22.42 13.76
CA ILE A 396 6.94 -21.42 14.20
C ILE A 396 7.54 -20.71 15.41
N SER A 397 7.70 -19.39 15.30
CA SER A 397 8.00 -18.52 16.43
C SER A 397 6.73 -17.79 16.83
N THR A 398 6.40 -17.80 18.12
CA THR A 398 5.13 -17.25 18.63
C THR A 398 5.40 -16.19 19.67
N GLY A 399 4.90 -14.98 19.41
CA GLY A 399 4.84 -13.88 20.37
C GLY A 399 3.49 -13.83 21.05
N TYR A 400 3.43 -13.31 22.28
CA TYR A 400 2.19 -13.19 23.04
C TYR A 400 2.06 -11.79 23.65
N CYS A 401 0.91 -11.15 23.43
CA CYS A 401 0.47 -10.04 24.26
C CYS A 401 -0.45 -10.61 25.34
N MET A 402 0.06 -10.72 26.57
CA MET A 402 -0.66 -11.36 27.68
C MET A 402 -1.87 -10.52 28.10
N HIS A 403 -2.97 -11.18 28.50
CA HIS A 403 -4.20 -10.48 28.85
C HIS A 403 -3.99 -9.44 29.96
N GLN A 404 -3.12 -9.72 30.95
CA GLN A 404 -2.80 -8.76 32.01
C GLN A 404 -2.19 -7.47 31.43
N CYS A 405 -1.31 -7.58 30.44
CA CYS A 405 -0.70 -6.41 29.79
C CYS A 405 -1.78 -5.55 29.10
N THR A 406 -2.67 -6.18 28.32
CA THR A 406 -3.76 -5.46 27.67
C THR A 406 -4.77 -4.89 28.66
N GLU A 407 -5.11 -5.64 29.71
CA GLU A 407 -6.11 -5.24 30.69
C GLU A 407 -5.62 -4.07 31.54
N ASP A 408 -4.39 -4.14 32.03
CA ASP A 408 -3.78 -3.07 32.84
C ASP A 408 -3.60 -1.80 32.01
N MET A 409 -3.10 -1.93 30.78
CA MET A 409 -2.94 -0.79 29.87
C MET A 409 -4.29 -0.16 29.55
N LEU A 410 -5.29 -0.94 29.09
CA LEU A 410 -6.58 -0.39 28.66
C LEU A 410 -7.38 0.19 29.82
N LYS A 411 -7.33 -0.42 31.03
CA LYS A 411 -7.96 0.15 32.24
C LYS A 411 -7.38 1.49 32.66
N SER A 412 -6.08 1.71 32.41
CA SER A 412 -5.40 2.96 32.76
C SER A 412 -5.70 4.11 31.78
N THR A 413 -6.33 3.81 30.65
CA THR A 413 -6.60 4.79 29.60
C THR A 413 -7.96 5.47 29.75
N SER A 414 -8.11 6.66 29.17
CA SER A 414 -9.38 7.38 29.05
C SER A 414 -10.30 6.84 27.93
N LEU A 415 -9.95 5.71 27.31
CA LEU A 415 -10.66 5.18 26.15
C LEU A 415 -12.06 4.71 26.53
N SER A 416 -13.07 5.32 25.92
CA SER A 416 -14.46 4.93 26.17
C SER A 416 -14.70 3.49 25.67
N GLY A 417 -15.17 2.61 26.56
CA GLY A 417 -15.41 1.19 26.25
C GLY A 417 -14.21 0.24 26.40
N GLY A 418 -13.05 0.73 26.87
CA GLY A 418 -11.93 -0.12 27.33
C GLY A 418 -11.23 -0.95 26.23
N GLY A 419 -11.23 -0.49 24.98
CA GLY A 419 -10.64 -1.23 23.87
C GLY A 419 -10.21 -0.39 22.67
N ILE A 420 -9.54 -1.05 21.73
CA ILE A 420 -8.96 -0.48 20.51
C ILE A 420 -9.49 -1.23 19.28
N ASN A 421 -9.61 -0.55 18.14
CA ASN A 421 -10.01 -1.16 16.86
C ASN A 421 -8.82 -1.21 15.91
N VAL A 422 -8.46 -2.40 15.42
CA VAL A 422 -7.40 -2.56 14.41
C VAL A 422 -7.99 -2.34 13.03
N PHE A 423 -7.37 -1.47 12.23
CA PHE A 423 -7.79 -1.23 10.84
C PHE A 423 -6.71 -1.53 9.80
N ALA A 424 -5.44 -1.60 10.21
CA ALA A 424 -4.32 -1.94 9.34
C ALA A 424 -3.24 -2.73 10.09
N ALA A 425 -2.43 -3.45 9.31
CA ALA A 425 -1.32 -4.26 9.81
C ALA A 425 -0.13 -4.15 8.84
N ILE A 426 1.07 -4.04 9.40
CA ILE A 426 2.35 -4.13 8.72
C ILE A 426 3.03 -5.38 9.24
N ILE A 427 3.32 -6.29 8.32
CA ILE A 427 3.93 -7.59 8.62
C ILE A 427 5.42 -7.50 8.31
N HIS A 428 6.26 -8.04 9.19
CA HIS A 428 7.71 -7.95 9.03
C HIS A 428 8.45 -9.22 9.46
N PHE A 429 9.40 -9.66 8.63
CA PHE A 429 10.33 -10.75 8.88
C PHE A 429 11.57 -10.63 7.98
N HIS A 430 12.67 -11.32 8.29
CA HIS A 430 13.84 -11.43 7.38
C HIS A 430 13.69 -12.56 6.37
N SER A 431 14.71 -12.73 5.54
CA SER A 431 14.80 -13.69 4.44
C SER A 431 14.34 -15.12 4.71
N THR A 432 14.32 -15.60 5.96
CA THR A 432 13.84 -16.95 6.31
C THR A 432 12.34 -17.03 6.62
N GLY A 433 11.65 -15.89 6.72
CA GLY A 433 10.22 -15.84 6.98
C GLY A 433 9.41 -16.23 5.74
N ILE A 434 8.32 -16.96 5.97
CA ILE A 434 7.44 -17.47 4.91
C ILE A 434 6.04 -16.87 5.03
N PHE A 435 5.50 -16.78 6.25
CA PHE A 435 4.21 -16.19 6.54
C PHE A 435 4.14 -15.71 8.00
N ILE A 436 3.22 -14.77 8.27
CA ILE A 436 2.79 -14.34 9.59
C ILE A 436 1.26 -14.40 9.62
N ARG A 437 0.70 -14.74 10.78
CA ARG A 437 -0.75 -14.86 10.99
C ARG A 437 -1.17 -14.21 12.29
#